data_AF-A0A8H7LZ33-F1
#
_entry.id   AF-A0A8H7LZ33-F1
#
_cell.length_a   1.000
_cell.length_b   1.000
_cell.length_c   1.000
_cell.angle_alpha   90.00
_cell.angle_beta   90.00
_cell.angle_gamma   90.00
#
_symmetry.space_group_name_H-M   'P 1'
#
loop_
_entity.id
_entity.type
_entity.pdbx_description
1 polymer ?
#
loop_
_entity_poly.entity_id
_entity_poly.type
_entity_poly.pdbx_seq_one_letter_code
_entity_poly.pdbx_strand_id
1 'polypeptide(L)'
;MGTCPHPSNVPTDVPEADNLASQMEAQWQEIKAALWQYKACMVAREAGEPQEFKIGEEVWLDAKNVKLKTLSPKLTKQRLGPFKITKKISNCAYHLELPPSMRIHDVFYVGLLSKVKKDKNCTFENRLPPVTVDGEEEYKVEGITDTKERNGKWFFRVKWKGYGSEENTWEPRENLKNAGKILKKYKEDMRKKALSAAKTLRGGAVL
;
A
#
# COMPACT_ATOMS: atom_id res chain seq x y z
N MET A 1 -17.67 33.65 19.93
CA MET A 1 -18.42 33.42 18.69
C MET A 1 -18.75 34.78 18.10
N GLY A 2 -17.98 35.24 17.13
CA GLY A 2 -18.23 36.53 16.49
C GLY A 2 -19.31 36.38 15.43
N THR A 3 -20.42 37.08 15.58
CA THR A 3 -21.44 37.18 14.54
C THR A 3 -20.84 37.97 13.38
N CYS A 4 -20.84 37.40 12.18
CA CYS A 4 -20.50 38.17 10.97
C CYS A 4 -21.46 39.37 10.88
N PRO A 5 -20.97 40.59 10.63
CA PRO A 5 -21.84 41.74 10.48
C PRO A 5 -22.77 41.50 9.29
N HIS A 6 -24.06 41.35 9.57
CA HIS A 6 -25.10 41.28 8.54
C HIS A 6 -25.49 42.72 8.20
N PRO A 7 -25.57 43.09 6.91
CA PRO A 7 -26.00 44.43 6.52
C PRO A 7 -27.36 44.75 7.15
N SER A 8 -27.45 45.92 7.79
CA SER A 8 -28.68 46.41 8.42
C SER A 8 -29.68 46.76 7.32
N ASN A 9 -30.89 46.20 7.39
CA ASN A 9 -31.97 46.43 6.42
C ASN A 9 -32.84 47.65 6.80
N VAL A 10 -32.22 48.70 7.36
CA VAL A 10 -32.91 49.93 7.74
C VAL A 10 -32.94 50.84 6.50
N PRO A 11 -34.12 51.20 5.95
CA PRO A 11 -34.20 52.12 4.82
C PRO A 11 -33.62 53.47 5.21
N THR A 12 -32.69 53.99 4.42
CA THR A 12 -32.07 55.29 4.66
C THR A 12 -32.56 56.31 3.65
N ASP A 13 -32.77 57.57 4.05
CA ASP A 13 -33.26 58.64 3.17
C ASP A 13 -32.18 59.16 2.19
N VAL A 14 -31.08 58.41 2.05
CA VAL A 14 -29.91 58.75 1.23
C VAL A 14 -29.76 57.70 0.12
N PRO A 15 -30.10 58.02 -1.14
CA PRO A 15 -30.15 57.03 -2.21
C PRO A 15 -28.79 56.38 -2.53
N GLU A 16 -27.68 57.06 -2.22
CA GLU A 16 -26.32 56.52 -2.38
C GLU A 16 -26.00 55.43 -1.34
N ALA A 17 -26.56 55.53 -0.14
CA ALA A 17 -26.40 54.52 0.90
C ALA A 17 -27.19 53.25 0.58
N ASP A 18 -28.41 53.39 0.04
CA ASP A 18 -29.23 52.25 -0.41
C ASP A 18 -28.62 51.55 -1.64
N ASN A 19 -28.00 52.31 -2.56
CA ASN A 19 -27.29 51.75 -3.70
C ASN A 19 -26.04 50.97 -3.25
N LEU A 20 -25.27 51.53 -2.30
CA LEU A 20 -24.13 50.83 -1.70
C LEU A 20 -24.56 49.55 -0.96
N ALA A 21 -25.66 49.60 -0.20
CA ALA A 21 -26.21 48.42 0.48
C ALA A 21 -26.62 47.33 -0.52
N SER A 22 -27.28 47.73 -1.62
CA SER A 22 -27.67 46.81 -2.70
C SER A 22 -26.45 46.19 -3.40
N GLN A 23 -25.39 46.96 -3.64
CA GLN A 23 -24.13 46.46 -4.19
C GLN A 23 -23.46 45.47 -3.24
N MET A 24 -23.39 45.79 -1.94
CA MET A 24 -22.86 44.88 -0.94
C MET A 24 -23.66 43.57 -0.90
N GLU A 25 -24.98 43.63 -0.88
CA GLU A 25 -25.85 42.44 -0.90
C GLU A 25 -25.57 41.57 -2.13
N ALA A 26 -25.45 42.19 -3.32
CA ALA A 26 -25.09 41.48 -4.55
C ALA A 26 -23.73 40.77 -4.43
N GLN A 27 -22.70 41.47 -3.94
CA GLN A 27 -21.37 40.88 -3.69
C GLN A 27 -21.44 39.75 -2.67
N TRP A 28 -22.26 39.87 -1.63
CA TRP A 28 -22.47 38.82 -0.64
C TRP A 28 -23.11 37.58 -1.26
N GLN A 29 -24.06 37.72 -2.17
CA GLN A 29 -24.66 36.59 -2.88
C GLN A 29 -23.67 35.92 -3.82
N GLU A 30 -22.85 36.69 -4.54
CA GLU A 30 -21.78 36.16 -5.38
C GLU A 30 -20.75 35.35 -4.57
N ILE A 31 -20.28 35.91 -3.44
CA ILE A 31 -19.34 35.24 -2.54
C ILE A 31 -19.95 33.95 -1.98
N LYS A 32 -21.22 33.99 -1.54
CA LYS A 32 -21.94 32.81 -1.05
C LYS A 32 -22.05 31.74 -2.13
N ALA A 33 -22.41 32.13 -3.36
CA ALA A 33 -22.53 31.21 -4.49
C ALA A 33 -21.18 30.58 -4.83
N ALA A 34 -20.10 31.36 -4.88
CA ALA A 34 -18.75 30.86 -5.13
C ALA A 34 -18.28 29.90 -4.02
N LEU A 35 -18.55 30.21 -2.75
CA LEU A 35 -18.27 29.32 -1.61
C LEU A 35 -19.06 28.02 -1.70
N TRP A 36 -20.33 28.09 -2.10
CA TRP A 36 -21.19 26.92 -2.28
C TRP A 36 -20.69 26.04 -3.43
N GLN A 37 -20.37 26.63 -4.57
CA GLN A 37 -19.78 25.93 -5.72
C GLN A 37 -18.43 25.30 -5.37
N TYR A 38 -17.54 26.03 -4.68
CA TYR A 38 -16.26 25.49 -4.21
C TYR A 38 -16.47 24.27 -3.31
N LYS A 39 -17.33 24.39 -2.29
CA LYS A 39 -17.66 23.27 -1.38
C LYS A 39 -18.24 22.08 -2.15
N ALA A 40 -19.18 22.31 -3.07
CA ALA A 40 -19.78 21.26 -3.87
C ALA A 40 -18.75 20.53 -4.74
N CYS A 41 -17.86 21.28 -5.41
CA CYS A 41 -16.78 20.71 -6.21
C CYS A 41 -15.74 19.96 -5.36
N MET A 42 -15.41 20.44 -4.17
CA MET A 42 -14.50 19.74 -3.25
C MET A 42 -15.11 18.42 -2.77
N VAL A 43 -16.40 18.43 -2.37
CA VAL A 43 -17.14 17.21 -2.01
C VAL A 43 -17.22 16.24 -3.20
N ALA A 44 -17.47 16.73 -4.42
CA ALA A 44 -17.50 15.88 -5.62
C ALA A 44 -16.11 15.29 -5.98
N ARG A 45 -15.02 16.00 -5.68
CA ARG A 45 -13.65 15.51 -5.86
C ARG A 45 -13.23 14.48 -4.80
N GLU A 46 -13.71 14.65 -3.57
CA GLU A 46 -13.47 13.72 -2.45
C GLU A 46 -14.47 12.55 -2.44
N ALA A 47 -15.57 12.64 -3.20
CA ALA A 47 -16.51 11.57 -3.46
C ALA A 47 -15.89 10.51 -4.38
N GLY A 48 -14.79 9.90 -3.95
CA GLY A 48 -14.54 8.51 -4.31
C GLY A 48 -15.75 7.68 -3.90
N GLU A 49 -16.02 6.61 -4.64
CA GLU A 49 -17.14 5.71 -4.34
C GLU A 49 -17.17 5.37 -2.83
N PRO A 50 -18.34 5.47 -2.17
CA PRO A 50 -18.46 5.12 -0.75
C PRO A 50 -17.93 3.71 -0.55
N GLN A 51 -16.75 3.60 0.06
CA GLN A 51 -16.10 2.31 0.16
C GLN A 51 -16.80 1.49 1.24
N GLU A 52 -17.72 0.63 0.82
CA GLU A 52 -18.43 -0.24 1.73
C GLU A 52 -17.61 -1.48 2.07
N PHE A 53 -17.70 -1.89 3.33
CA PHE A 53 -17.04 -3.06 3.89
C PHE A 53 -18.03 -3.93 4.65
N LYS A 54 -17.79 -5.25 4.66
CA LYS A 54 -18.62 -6.22 5.38
C LYS A 54 -18.06 -6.51 6.76
N ILE A 55 -18.96 -6.87 7.69
CA ILE A 55 -18.56 -7.37 9.00
C ILE A 55 -17.74 -8.66 8.80
N GLY A 56 -16.60 -8.76 9.47
CA GLY A 56 -15.63 -9.83 9.33
C GLY A 56 -14.63 -9.65 8.18
N GLU A 57 -14.77 -8.63 7.33
CA GLU A 57 -13.80 -8.31 6.29
C GLU A 57 -12.51 -7.75 6.90
N GLU A 58 -11.38 -8.12 6.31
CA GLU A 58 -10.06 -7.63 6.70
C GLU A 58 -9.75 -6.33 5.95
N VAL A 59 -9.34 -5.31 6.68
CA VAL A 59 -9.04 -3.97 6.14
C VAL A 59 -7.71 -3.45 6.65
N TRP A 60 -7.01 -2.72 5.79
CA TRP A 60 -5.83 -1.94 6.17
C TRP A 60 -6.26 -0.60 6.77
N LEU A 61 -5.70 -0.24 7.92
CA LEU A 61 -5.90 1.07 8.56
C LEU A 61 -4.75 2.02 8.18
N ASP A 62 -5.08 3.19 7.63
CA ASP A 62 -4.11 4.26 7.36
C ASP A 62 -3.75 5.01 8.66
N ALA A 63 -2.47 4.99 9.03
CA ALA A 63 -1.99 5.52 10.30
C ALA A 63 -1.73 7.04 10.30
N LYS A 64 -2.17 7.78 9.27
CA LYS A 64 -2.03 9.26 9.20
C LYS A 64 -2.39 9.98 10.49
N ASN A 65 -3.39 9.48 11.21
CA ASN A 65 -3.91 10.07 12.45
C ASN A 65 -3.61 9.24 13.71
N VAL A 66 -2.75 8.23 13.61
CA VAL A 66 -2.41 7.34 14.73
C VAL A 66 -1.04 7.74 15.27
N LYS A 67 -0.97 8.09 16.56
CA LYS A 67 0.28 8.41 17.24
C LYS A 67 1.11 7.13 17.48
N LEU A 68 1.88 6.72 16.49
CA LEU A 68 2.81 5.59 16.60
C LEU A 68 4.17 6.03 17.14
N LYS A 69 4.77 5.23 18.02
CA LYS A 69 6.14 5.43 18.56
C LYS A 69 7.24 5.01 17.54
N THR A 70 7.00 5.18 16.24
CA THR A 70 7.94 4.76 15.19
C THR A 70 8.95 5.86 14.85
N LEU A 71 10.12 5.47 14.33
CA LEU A 71 11.30 6.33 14.15
C LEU A 71 11.13 7.51 13.16
N SER A 72 10.17 7.51 12.23
CA SER A 72 9.77 8.73 11.50
C SER A 72 8.40 8.60 10.80
N PRO A 73 7.50 9.60 10.89
CA PRO A 73 6.24 9.64 10.13
C PRO A 73 6.43 9.96 8.63
N LYS A 74 7.56 10.59 8.27
CA LYS A 74 7.77 11.22 6.94
C LYS A 74 8.25 10.26 5.85
N LEU A 75 8.77 9.08 6.20
CA LEU A 75 9.41 8.17 5.24
C LEU A 75 8.61 6.89 4.97
N THR A 76 7.37 6.77 5.44
CA THR A 76 6.57 5.56 5.20
C THR A 76 5.08 5.84 5.13
N LYS A 77 4.40 5.33 4.10
CA LYS A 77 2.93 5.21 4.11
C LYS A 77 2.58 4.12 5.12
N GLN A 78 2.35 4.50 6.37
CA GLN A 78 2.12 3.56 7.45
C GLN A 78 0.69 3.00 7.34
N ARG A 79 0.57 1.81 6.74
CA ARG A 79 -0.64 0.98 6.82
C ARG A 79 -0.47 -0.02 7.95
N LEU A 80 -1.49 -0.13 8.80
CA LEU A 80 -1.48 -0.99 9.97
C LEU A 80 -2.47 -2.11 9.78
N GLY A 81 -1.95 -3.33 9.91
CA GLY A 81 -2.67 -4.60 9.93
C GLY A 81 -3.63 -4.85 8.77
N PRO A 82 -3.95 -6.10 8.47
CA PRO A 82 -5.33 -6.44 8.24
C PRO A 82 -6.02 -6.50 9.61
N PHE A 83 -6.91 -5.55 9.90
CA PHE A 83 -7.81 -5.63 11.06
C PHE A 83 -9.19 -6.08 10.59
N LYS A 84 -9.86 -6.89 11.40
CA LYS A 84 -11.21 -7.35 11.09
C LYS A 84 -12.23 -6.30 11.49
N ILE A 85 -13.23 -6.09 10.64
CA ILE A 85 -14.37 -5.25 11.00
C ILE A 85 -15.30 -6.03 11.93
N THR A 86 -15.53 -5.52 13.13
CA THR A 86 -16.43 -6.14 14.11
C THR A 86 -17.86 -5.63 13.95
N LYS A 87 -18.05 -4.36 13.60
CA LYS A 87 -19.37 -3.72 13.49
C LYS A 87 -19.37 -2.51 12.55
N LYS A 88 -20.45 -2.34 11.77
CA LYS A 88 -20.77 -1.09 11.04
C LYS A 88 -21.62 -0.19 11.95
N ILE A 89 -21.13 1.02 12.25
CA ILE A 89 -21.86 1.99 13.08
C ILE A 89 -22.73 2.88 12.20
N SER A 90 -22.14 3.35 11.10
CA SER A 90 -22.79 4.23 10.11
C SER A 90 -22.22 3.96 8.72
N ASN A 91 -22.72 4.67 7.72
CA ASN A 91 -22.19 4.56 6.35
C ASN A 91 -20.71 5.00 6.24
N CYS A 92 -20.23 5.76 7.22
CA CYS A 92 -18.90 6.34 7.22
C CYS A 92 -18.00 5.85 8.36
N ALA A 93 -18.47 4.98 9.26
CA ALA A 93 -17.71 4.58 10.44
C ALA A 93 -17.89 3.10 10.83
N TYR A 94 -16.78 2.44 11.15
CA TYR A 94 -16.71 1.01 11.47
C TYR A 94 -15.87 0.78 12.74
N HIS A 95 -16.21 -0.25 13.52
CA HIS A 95 -15.37 -0.80 14.57
C HIS A 95 -14.39 -1.84 14.00
N LEU A 96 -13.14 -1.79 14.46
CA LEU A 96 -12.08 -2.74 14.12
C LEU A 96 -11.66 -3.58 15.33
N GLU A 97 -11.28 -4.82 15.09
CA GLU A 97 -10.65 -5.68 16.08
C GLU A 97 -9.17 -5.30 16.21
N LEU A 98 -8.87 -4.40 17.15
CA LEU A 98 -7.51 -3.95 17.43
C LEU A 98 -6.82 -4.84 18.48
N PRO A 99 -5.50 -5.08 18.34
CA PRO A 99 -4.72 -5.75 19.38
C PRO A 99 -4.79 -5.01 20.72
N PRO A 100 -4.87 -5.70 21.87
CA PRO A 100 -4.93 -5.07 23.19
C PRO A 100 -3.73 -4.16 23.53
N SER A 101 -2.61 -4.34 22.84
CA SER A 101 -1.42 -3.48 22.98
C SER A 101 -1.63 -2.08 22.40
N MET A 102 -2.63 -1.89 21.54
CA MET A 102 -2.93 -0.63 20.87
C MET A 102 -3.98 0.15 21.67
N ARG A 103 -3.53 1.19 22.40
CA ARG A 103 -4.41 2.04 23.22
C ARG A 103 -5.09 3.15 22.40
N ILE A 104 -5.65 2.82 21.24
CA ILE A 104 -6.43 3.75 20.43
C ILE A 104 -7.89 3.28 20.35
N HIS A 105 -8.81 4.21 20.08
CA HIS A 105 -10.20 3.86 19.86
C HIS A 105 -10.34 2.96 18.63
N ASP A 106 -11.23 1.99 18.72
CA ASP A 106 -11.48 0.97 17.69
C ASP A 106 -12.42 1.45 16.58
N VAL A 107 -12.95 2.68 16.70
CA VAL A 107 -13.86 3.30 15.72
C VAL A 107 -13.09 4.14 14.71
N PHE A 108 -13.23 3.83 13.42
CA PHE A 108 -12.54 4.53 12.34
C PHE A 108 -13.46 4.97 11.21
N TYR A 109 -13.12 6.12 10.62
CA TYR A 109 -13.76 6.66 9.43
C TYR A 109 -13.40 5.82 8.19
N VAL A 110 -14.38 5.61 7.30
CA VAL A 110 -14.26 4.81 6.07
C VAL A 110 -13.08 5.22 5.18
N GLY A 111 -12.75 6.51 5.11
CA GLY A 111 -11.61 7.01 4.32
C GLY A 111 -10.23 6.69 4.90
N LEU A 112 -10.16 6.21 6.14
CA LEU A 112 -8.93 5.67 6.74
C LEU A 112 -8.82 4.15 6.55
N LEU A 113 -9.85 3.51 6.00
CA LEU A 113 -9.88 2.07 5.75
C LEU A 113 -9.60 1.80 4.28
N SER A 114 -8.82 0.75 4.01
CA SER A 114 -8.53 0.29 2.66
C SER A 114 -8.79 -1.20 2.57
N LYS A 115 -9.44 -1.64 1.49
CA LYS A 115 -9.63 -3.08 1.23
C LYS A 115 -8.27 -3.76 1.15
N VAL A 116 -8.14 -4.89 1.83
CA VAL A 116 -6.99 -5.77 1.68
C VAL A 116 -7.04 -6.32 0.26
N LYS A 117 -6.17 -5.79 -0.60
CA LYS A 117 -5.98 -6.34 -1.94
C LYS A 117 -5.19 -7.64 -1.77
N LYS A 118 -5.92 -8.75 -1.66
CA LYS A 118 -5.37 -10.11 -1.81
C LYS A 118 -4.99 -10.34 -3.27
N ASP A 119 -4.19 -9.44 -3.84
CA ASP A 119 -3.58 -9.67 -5.13
C ASP A 119 -2.63 -10.85 -4.92
N LYS A 120 -2.91 -11.97 -5.60
CA LYS A 120 -1.96 -13.08 -5.70
C LYS A 120 -0.59 -12.62 -6.23
N ASN A 121 -0.54 -11.43 -6.84
CA ASN A 121 0.62 -10.73 -7.38
C ASN A 121 1.13 -9.56 -6.53
N CYS A 122 0.52 -9.21 -5.39
CA CYS A 122 1.13 -8.24 -4.47
C CYS A 122 2.29 -8.92 -3.76
N THR A 123 3.50 -8.67 -4.25
CA THR A 123 4.78 -9.21 -3.77
C THR A 123 4.97 -9.03 -2.24
N PHE A 124 4.30 -8.06 -1.61
CA PHE A 124 4.43 -7.80 -0.18
C PHE A 124 3.59 -8.72 0.72
N GLU A 125 2.36 -9.10 0.36
CA GLU A 125 1.51 -9.95 1.20
C GLU A 125 1.90 -11.44 1.13
N ASN A 126 2.60 -11.87 0.07
CA ASN A 126 3.20 -13.20 -0.04
C ASN A 126 4.64 -13.27 0.50
N ARG A 127 5.18 -12.15 1.02
CA ARG A 127 6.53 -12.11 1.60
C ARG A 127 6.54 -12.95 2.87
N LEU A 128 7.18 -14.11 2.81
CA LEU A 128 7.42 -14.90 4.02
C LEU A 128 8.40 -14.11 4.91
N PRO A 129 8.09 -13.91 6.20
CA PRO A 129 9.05 -13.28 7.10
C PRO A 129 10.32 -14.15 7.15
N PRO A 130 11.51 -13.54 7.25
CA PRO A 130 12.74 -14.29 7.47
C PRO A 130 12.62 -15.10 8.76
N VAL A 131 13.16 -16.32 8.75
CA VAL A 131 13.27 -17.15 9.94
C VAL A 131 14.61 -16.85 10.58
N THR A 132 14.61 -16.42 11.84
CA THR A 132 15.87 -16.25 12.57
C THR A 132 16.38 -17.62 13.04
N VAL A 133 17.52 -18.04 12.52
CA VAL A 133 18.24 -19.25 12.96
C VAL A 133 19.62 -18.79 13.44
N ASP A 134 19.98 -19.12 14.68
CA ASP A 134 21.27 -18.75 15.29
C ASP A 134 21.62 -17.24 15.25
N GLY A 135 20.60 -16.38 15.18
CA GLY A 135 20.76 -14.91 15.13
C GLY A 135 20.92 -14.33 13.71
N GLU A 136 20.93 -15.17 12.68
CA GLU A 136 20.96 -14.77 11.27
C GLU A 136 19.59 -14.95 10.60
N GLU A 137 19.22 -14.04 9.69
CA GLU A 137 17.96 -14.12 8.95
C GLU A 137 18.07 -15.09 7.77
N GLU A 138 17.30 -16.19 7.81
CA GLU A 138 17.19 -17.14 6.72
C GLU A 138 15.91 -16.94 5.89
N TYR A 139 16.07 -16.95 4.57
CA TYR A 139 14.97 -16.79 3.62
C TYR A 139 14.70 -18.10 2.87
N LYS A 140 13.42 -18.40 2.64
CA LYS A 140 13.02 -19.62 1.93
C LYS A 140 13.33 -19.50 0.44
N VAL A 141 14.18 -20.39 -0.06
CA VAL A 141 14.52 -20.46 -1.49
C VAL A 141 13.40 -21.14 -2.28
N GLU A 142 12.95 -20.51 -3.37
CA GLU A 142 12.03 -21.09 -4.35
C GLU A 142 12.79 -21.86 -5.43
N GLY A 143 13.91 -21.32 -5.90
CA GLY A 143 14.72 -21.95 -6.94
C GLY A 143 16.03 -21.21 -7.22
N ILE A 144 16.85 -21.79 -8.09
CA ILE A 144 18.06 -21.15 -8.63
C ILE A 144 17.79 -20.86 -10.11
N THR A 145 17.97 -19.60 -10.50
CA THR A 145 17.72 -19.16 -11.88
C THR A 145 18.99 -19.18 -12.71
N ASP A 146 20.13 -18.87 -12.10
CA ASP A 146 21.40 -18.69 -12.82
C ASP A 146 22.60 -19.01 -11.93
N THR A 147 23.76 -19.25 -12.54
CA THR A 147 25.03 -19.53 -11.86
C THR A 147 26.17 -18.82 -12.58
N LYS A 148 27.08 -18.19 -11.81
CA LYS A 148 28.28 -17.54 -12.35
C LYS A 148 29.50 -17.81 -11.48
N GLU A 149 30.67 -17.72 -12.08
CA GLU A 149 31.95 -17.78 -11.37
C GLU A 149 32.59 -16.39 -11.32
N ARG A 150 33.10 -15.99 -10.15
CA ARG A 150 33.88 -14.75 -9.97
C ARG A 150 35.02 -15.01 -9.00
N ASN A 151 36.25 -14.74 -9.43
CA ASN A 151 37.47 -14.91 -8.63
C ASN A 151 37.60 -16.33 -8.01
N GLY A 152 37.31 -17.37 -8.81
CA GLY A 152 37.36 -18.77 -8.35
C GLY A 152 36.24 -19.18 -7.39
N LYS A 153 35.25 -18.31 -7.15
CA LYS A 153 34.09 -18.60 -6.29
C LYS A 153 32.81 -18.65 -7.11
N TRP A 154 31.96 -19.63 -6.80
CA TRP A 154 30.68 -19.84 -7.45
C TRP A 154 29.57 -19.07 -6.74
N PHE A 155 28.81 -18.30 -7.52
CA PHE A 155 27.63 -17.56 -7.07
C PHE A 155 26.39 -18.08 -7.79
N PHE A 156 25.28 -18.15 -7.09
CA PHE A 156 23.99 -18.64 -7.57
C PHE A 156 22.97 -17.53 -7.48
N ARG A 157 22.20 -17.31 -8.56
CA ARG A 157 21.10 -16.34 -8.56
C ARG A 157 19.88 -17.00 -7.97
N VAL A 158 19.52 -16.59 -6.76
CA VAL A 158 18.47 -17.20 -5.95
C VAL A 158 17.14 -16.52 -6.23
N LYS A 159 16.11 -17.33 -6.51
CA LYS A 159 14.71 -16.90 -6.51
C LYS A 159 14.14 -17.16 -5.13
N TRP A 160 13.77 -16.09 -4.43
CA TRP A 160 13.23 -16.16 -3.07
C TRP A 160 11.73 -16.39 -3.09
N LYS A 161 11.24 -17.31 -2.24
CA LYS A 161 9.82 -17.68 -2.21
C LYS A 161 8.99 -16.52 -1.70
N GLY A 162 8.06 -16.05 -2.53
CA GLY A 162 7.17 -14.93 -2.20
C GLY A 162 7.72 -13.55 -2.59
N TYR A 163 8.90 -13.49 -3.21
CA TYR A 163 9.53 -12.26 -3.69
C TYR A 163 9.53 -12.23 -5.22
N GLY A 164 9.52 -11.04 -5.82
CA GLY A 164 9.58 -10.88 -7.28
C GLY A 164 10.96 -11.22 -7.85
N SER A 165 11.06 -11.38 -9.18
CA SER A 165 12.34 -11.70 -9.85
C SER A 165 13.37 -10.57 -9.76
N GLU A 166 12.88 -9.35 -9.54
CA GLU A 166 13.64 -8.13 -9.29
C GLU A 166 14.42 -8.19 -7.96
N GLU A 167 13.95 -8.98 -6.99
CA GLU A 167 14.59 -9.17 -5.69
C GLU A 167 15.56 -10.37 -5.67
N ASN A 168 15.81 -11.01 -6.82
CA ASN A 168 16.75 -12.13 -6.89
C ASN A 168 18.19 -11.66 -6.63
N THR A 169 18.84 -12.23 -5.64
CA THR A 169 20.23 -11.90 -5.26
C THR A 169 21.22 -12.97 -5.73
N TRP A 170 22.50 -12.59 -5.78
CA TRP A 170 23.61 -13.50 -6.07
C TRP A 170 24.22 -13.97 -4.77
N GLU A 171 23.91 -15.19 -4.37
CA GLU A 171 24.39 -15.78 -3.12
C GLU A 171 25.61 -16.69 -3.38
N PRO A 172 26.64 -16.61 -2.53
CA PRO A 172 27.76 -17.54 -2.60
C PRO A 172 27.30 -18.96 -2.18
N ARG A 173 28.05 -19.99 -2.59
CA ARG A 173 27.69 -21.39 -2.29
C ARG A 173 27.53 -21.64 -0.79
N GLU A 174 28.32 -20.95 0.03
CA GLU A 174 28.34 -21.07 1.48
C GLU A 174 27.00 -20.65 2.13
N ASN A 175 26.23 -19.76 1.50
CA ASN A 175 24.92 -19.30 1.98
C ASN A 175 23.79 -20.30 1.66
N LEU A 176 24.04 -21.28 0.77
CA LEU A 176 23.03 -22.24 0.31
C LEU A 176 23.11 -23.60 1.01
N LYS A 177 23.75 -23.68 2.18
CA LYS A 177 23.88 -24.93 2.97
C LYS A 177 22.51 -25.59 3.21
N ASN A 178 21.50 -24.78 3.55
CA ASN A 178 20.14 -25.25 3.86
C ASN A 178 19.28 -25.51 2.60
N ALA A 179 19.78 -25.17 1.41
CA ALA A 179 19.08 -25.32 0.13
C ALA A 179 19.63 -26.49 -0.74
N GLY A 180 20.30 -27.48 -0.13
CA GLY A 180 20.99 -28.56 -0.84
C GLY A 180 20.12 -29.35 -1.85
N LYS A 181 18.85 -29.60 -1.54
CA LYS A 181 17.91 -30.27 -2.46
C LYS A 181 17.68 -29.46 -3.74
N ILE A 182 17.56 -28.13 -3.62
CA ILE A 182 17.33 -27.21 -4.74
C ILE A 182 18.58 -27.12 -5.62
N LEU A 183 19.76 -27.04 -5.00
CA LEU A 183 21.05 -27.09 -5.68
C LEU A 183 21.23 -28.37 -6.51
N LYS A 184 20.88 -29.53 -5.94
CA LYS A 184 21.00 -30.81 -6.64
C LYS A 184 20.08 -30.85 -7.86
N LYS A 185 18.82 -30.46 -7.70
CA LYS A 185 17.84 -30.39 -8.78
C LYS A 185 18.32 -29.48 -9.92
N TYR A 186 18.78 -28.27 -9.57
CA TYR A 186 19.30 -27.32 -10.56
C TYR A 186 20.49 -27.89 -11.36
N LYS A 187 21.43 -28.55 -10.69
CA LYS A 187 22.58 -29.19 -11.35
C LYS A 187 22.16 -30.31 -12.30
N GLU A 188 21.20 -31.14 -11.89
CA GLU A 188 20.65 -32.20 -12.75
C GLU A 188 19.95 -31.61 -13.98
N ASP A 189 19.16 -30.55 -13.80
CA ASP A 189 18.47 -29.86 -14.89
C ASP A 189 19.47 -29.23 -15.87
N MET A 190 20.55 -28.61 -15.36
CA MET A 190 21.64 -28.07 -16.19
C MET A 190 22.39 -29.16 -16.95
N ARG A 191 22.66 -30.31 -16.31
CA ARG A 191 23.28 -31.46 -16.99
C ARG A 191 22.40 -31.99 -18.11
N LYS A 192 21.09 -32.11 -17.88
CA LYS A 192 20.12 -32.53 -18.91
C LYS A 192 20.06 -31.55 -20.07
N LYS A 193 20.01 -30.24 -19.79
CA LYS A 193 20.04 -29.17 -20.82
C LYS A 193 21.33 -29.21 -21.65
N ALA A 194 22.48 -29.43 -21.01
CA ALA A 194 23.76 -29.57 -21.72
C ALA A 194 23.79 -30.81 -22.62
N LEU A 195 23.28 -31.96 -22.13
CA LEU A 195 23.18 -33.19 -22.92
C LEU A 195 22.22 -33.04 -24.11
N SER A 196 21.08 -32.38 -23.92
CA SER A 196 20.15 -32.11 -25.02
C SER A 196 20.75 -31.17 -26.06
N ALA A 197 21.43 -30.10 -25.62
CA ALA A 197 22.12 -29.18 -26.53
C ALA A 197 23.23 -29.88 -27.34
N ALA A 198 24.03 -30.73 -26.70
CA ALA A 198 25.08 -31.51 -27.35
C ALA A 198 24.52 -32.58 -28.32
N LYS A 199 23.28 -33.04 -28.13
CA LYS A 199 22.59 -33.97 -29.04
C LYS A 199 22.04 -33.24 -30.26
N THR A 200 21.48 -32.04 -30.08
CA THR A 200 21.01 -31.17 -31.17
C THR A 200 22.16 -30.78 -32.10
N LEU A 201 23.33 -30.43 -31.56
CA LEU A 201 24.52 -30.08 -32.37
C LEU A 201 25.08 -31.25 -33.17
N ARG A 202 24.97 -32.49 -32.67
CA ARG A 202 25.43 -33.70 -33.38
C ARG A 202 24.43 -34.23 -34.40
N GLY A 203 23.15 -33.91 -34.27
CA GLY A 203 22.09 -34.31 -35.22
C GLY A 203 21.89 -33.34 -36.40
N GLY A 204 22.51 -32.15 -36.37
CA GLY A 204 22.38 -31.13 -37.42
C GLY A 204 23.48 -31.16 -38.49
N ALA A 205 24.39 -32.13 -38.45
CA ALA A 205 25.50 -32.28 -39.41
C ALA A 205 25.26 -33.46 -40.36
N VAL A 206 24.11 -33.48 -41.05
CA VAL A 206 23.89 -34.30 -42.25
C VAL A 206 22.98 -33.50 -43.19
N LEU A 207 23.57 -32.61 -44.00
CA LEU A 207 23.07 -32.16 -45.30
C LEU A 207 24.29 -31.86 -46.19
#